data_AF-A0A938FVM3-F1
#
_entry.id   AF-A0A938FVM3-F1
#
_cell.length_a   1.000
_cell.length_b   1.000
_cell.length_c   1.000
_cell.angle_alpha   90.00
_cell.angle_beta   90.00
_cell.angle_gamma   90.00
#
_symmetry.space_group_name_H-M   'P 1'
#
loop_
_entity.id
_entity.type
_entity.pdbx_description
1 polymer ?
#
loop_
_entity_poly.entity_id
_entity_poly.type
_entity_poly.pdbx_seq_one_letter_code
_entity_poly.pdbx_strand_id
1 'polypeptide(L)'
;MIASYQWADHRSATRGHLYSTQTLRPELGLNLYIRQPIPAIALIPWRMEASADLRNLLAQGYLPLAFSDGRRLLLVHTPRSFRGGFSFIF
;
A
#
# COMPACT_ATOMS: atom_id res chain seq x y z
N MET A 1 3.34 -14.14 2.51
CA MET A 1 2.36 -13.24 1.88
C MET A 1 1.52 -12.62 2.98
N ILE A 2 1.24 -11.33 2.91
CA ILE A 2 0.40 -10.62 3.88
C ILE A 2 -0.64 -9.83 3.10
N ALA A 3 -1.89 -9.93 3.52
CA ALA A 3 -3.00 -9.18 2.93
C ALA A 3 -3.69 -8.41 4.06
N SER A 4 -4.05 -7.16 3.79
CA SER A 4 -4.82 -6.34 4.72
C SER A 4 -5.90 -5.60 3.95
N TYR A 5 -7.07 -5.50 4.55
CA TYR A 5 -8.20 -4.81 3.96
C TYR A 5 -8.86 -3.96 5.03
N GLN A 6 -9.01 -2.68 4.73
CA GLN A 6 -9.75 -1.77 5.59
C GLN A 6 -10.71 -0.94 4.76
N TRP A 7 -11.98 -1.02 5.12
CA TRP A 7 -13.04 -0.21 4.53
C TRP A 7 -13.18 1.11 5.29
N ALA A 8 -13.28 2.22 4.57
CA ALA A 8 -13.72 3.49 5.12
C ALA A 8 -14.81 4.13 4.26
N ASP A 9 -15.70 4.85 4.93
CA ASP A 9 -16.77 5.58 4.28
C ASP A 9 -16.22 6.77 3.48
N HIS A 10 -16.77 7.01 2.28
CA HIS A 10 -16.31 8.02 1.32
C HIS A 10 -16.49 9.47 1.82
N ARG A 11 -17.10 9.66 3.00
CA ARG A 11 -17.30 10.95 3.66
C ARG A 11 -16.37 11.19 4.85
N SER A 12 -15.50 10.24 5.18
CA SER A 12 -14.64 10.30 6.35
C SER A 12 -13.20 9.91 6.00
N ALA A 13 -12.29 10.88 6.03
CA ALA A 13 -10.86 10.62 6.14
C ALA A 13 -10.63 10.00 7.53
N THR A 14 -10.67 8.68 7.61
CA THR A 14 -10.72 7.98 8.90
C THR A 14 -9.47 8.30 9.72
N ARG A 15 -9.64 8.57 11.03
CA ARG A 15 -8.54 8.78 11.98
C ARG A 15 -7.63 7.55 11.98
N GLY A 16 -6.49 7.61 11.28
CA GLY A 16 -5.41 6.67 11.50
C GLY A 16 -5.02 6.73 12.97
N HIS A 17 -5.08 5.62 13.69
CA HIS A 17 -4.64 5.54 15.08
C HIS A 17 -3.19 6.09 15.16
N LEU A 18 -3.04 7.28 15.77
CA LEU A 18 -1.78 8.03 15.80
C LEU A 18 -0.69 7.35 16.65
N TYR A 19 -1.04 6.30 17.40
CA TYR A 19 -0.19 5.65 18.40
C TYR A 19 -0.10 4.13 18.20
N SER A 20 0.23 3.64 17.00
CA SER A 20 0.57 2.22 16.81
C SER A 20 1.93 2.04 16.15
N THR A 21 2.89 1.47 16.87
CA THR A 21 4.23 1.11 16.38
C THR A 21 4.25 -0.18 15.54
N GLN A 22 3.09 -0.75 15.21
CA GLN A 22 3.02 -1.97 14.42
C GLN A 22 3.40 -1.73 12.95
N THR A 23 4.30 -2.57 12.44
CA THR A 23 4.79 -2.55 11.05
C THR A 23 3.70 -2.90 10.02
N LEU A 24 2.63 -3.57 10.46
CA LEU A 24 1.48 -3.97 9.65
C LEU A 24 0.25 -3.16 10.05
N ARG A 25 0.20 -1.92 9.59
CA ARG A 25 -1.00 -1.09 9.74
C ARG A 25 -1.98 -1.47 8.63
N PRO A 26 -3.23 -1.81 8.95
CA PRO A 26 -4.27 -1.78 7.93
C PRO A 26 -4.40 -0.33 7.44
N GLU A 27 -4.08 -0.11 6.18
CA GLU A 27 -4.27 1.17 5.49
C GLU A 27 -5.59 1.12 4.72
N LEU A 28 -6.20 2.29 4.46
CA LEU A 28 -7.45 2.36 3.70
C LEU A 28 -7.32 1.70 2.33
N GLY A 29 -8.34 0.94 1.94
CA GLY A 29 -8.33 0.16 0.72
C GLY A 29 -7.88 -1.29 0.93
N LEU A 30 -7.72 -1.97 -0.20
CA LEU A 30 -7.14 -3.29 -0.27
C LEU A 30 -5.63 -3.16 -0.47
N ASN A 31 -4.84 -3.64 0.49
CA ASN A 31 -3.38 -3.67 0.42
C ASN A 31 -2.88 -5.11 0.44
N LEU A 32 -1.91 -5.41 -0.42
CA LEU A 32 -1.34 -6.73 -0.59
C LEU A 32 0.18 -6.64 -0.60
N TYR A 33 0.82 -7.48 0.20
CA TYR A 33 2.27 -7.57 0.27
C TYR A 33 2.72 -9.01 0.02
N ILE A 34 3.52 -9.19 -1.02
CA ILE A 34 4.05 -10.47 -1.46
C ILE A 34 5.57 -10.42 -1.32
N ARG A 35 6.14 -11.43 -0.67
CA ARG A 35 7.58 -11.72 -0.68
C ARG A 35 7.76 -13.14 -1.17
N GLN A 36 8.55 -13.28 -2.22
CA GLN A 36 8.84 -14.55 -2.85
C GLN A 36 10.36 -14.73 -2.89
N PRO A 37 10.91 -15.68 -2.10
CA PRO A 37 12.30 -16.06 -2.27
C PRO A 37 12.46 -16.66 -3.67
N ILE A 38 13.44 -16.15 -4.42
CA ILE A 38 13.81 -16.71 -5.71
C ILE A 38 14.64 -17.96 -5.42
N PRO A 39 14.19 -19.15 -5.87
CA PRO A 39 14.93 -20.38 -5.62
C PRO A 39 16.33 -20.26 -6.23
N ALA A 40 17.35 -20.66 -5.47
CA ALA A 40 18.72 -20.67 -5.95
C ALA A 40 18.80 -21.61 -7.16
N ILE A 41 18.99 -21.03 -8.34
CA ILE A 41 19.31 -21.80 -9.54
C ILE A 41 20.76 -22.25 -9.36
N ALA A 42 21.08 -23.52 -9.62
CA ALA A 42 22.43 -24.08 -9.46
C ALA A 42 23.56 -23.29 -10.16
N LEU A 43 23.20 -22.36 -11.06
CA LEU A 43 24.10 -21.47 -11.78
C LEU A 43 24.43 -20.15 -11.06
N ILE A 44 23.73 -19.77 -9.98
CA ILE A 44 23.84 -18.46 -9.34
C ILE A 44 24.03 -18.63 -7.82
N PRO A 45 25.22 -18.31 -7.25
CA PRO A 45 25.50 -18.51 -5.82
C PRO A 45 24.80 -17.51 -4.87
N TRP A 46 23.90 -16.65 -5.37
CA TRP A 46 23.36 -15.50 -4.65
C TRP A 46 21.89 -15.78 -4.33
N ARG A 47 21.47 -15.56 -3.08
CA ARG A 47 20.07 -15.67 -2.70
C ARG A 47 19.36 -14.34 -3.00
N MET A 48 18.28 -14.41 -3.75
CA MET A 48 17.48 -13.23 -4.09
C MET A 48 16.06 -13.37 -3.50
N GLU A 49 15.50 -12.27 -3.03
CA GLU A 49 14.09 -12.19 -2.65
C GLU A 49 13.40 -11.13 -3.49
N ALA A 50 12.36 -11.53 -4.22
CA ALA A 50 11.45 -10.61 -4.88
C ALA A 50 10.37 -10.16 -3.90
N SER A 51 10.04 -8.88 -3.95
CA SER A 51 8.99 -8.28 -3.14
C SER A 51 8.08 -7.43 -4.01
N ALA A 52 6.78 -7.47 -3.71
CA ALA A 52 5.75 -6.65 -4.33
C ALA A 52 4.83 -6.10 -3.23
N ASP A 53 4.75 -4.78 -3.15
CA ASP A 53 3.88 -4.02 -2.24
C ASP A 53 2.84 -3.30 -3.10
N LEU A 54 1.58 -3.72 -2.94
CA LEU A 54 0.43 -3.14 -3.61
C LEU A 54 -0.44 -2.45 -2.56
N ARG A 55 -0.68 -1.15 -2.72
CA ARG A 55 -1.48 -0.36 -1.78
C ARG A 55 -2.69 0.26 -2.44
N ASN A 56 -3.75 0.34 -1.66
CA ASN A 56 -5.03 0.93 -1.99
C ASN A 56 -5.52 0.51 -3.39
N LEU A 57 -5.56 -0.79 -3.65
CA LEU A 57 -5.96 -1.35 -4.95
C LEU A 57 -7.38 -0.94 -5.37
N LEU A 58 -8.25 -0.66 -4.39
CA LEU A 58 -9.63 -0.20 -4.60
C LEU A 58 -9.77 1.32 -4.73
N ALA A 59 -8.66 2.08 -4.73
CA ALA A 59 -8.66 3.54 -4.83
C ALA A 59 -9.65 4.21 -3.84
N GLN A 60 -9.61 3.79 -2.58
CA GLN A 60 -10.43 4.34 -1.50
C GLN A 60 -9.80 5.62 -0.92
N GLY A 61 -10.62 6.49 -0.33
CA GLY A 61 -10.13 7.72 0.31
C GLY A 61 -9.79 8.86 -0.66
N TYR A 62 -10.35 8.83 -1.88
CA TYR A 62 -10.35 9.94 -2.82
C TYR A 62 -11.57 10.82 -2.55
N LEU A 63 -11.37 11.98 -1.92
CA LEU A 63 -12.42 12.90 -1.56
C LEU A 63 -12.38 14.15 -2.44
N PRO A 64 -13.31 14.32 -3.39
CA PRO A 64 -13.42 15.56 -4.15
C PRO A 64 -14.02 16.65 -3.26
N LEU A 65 -13.30 17.75 -3.10
CA LEU A 65 -13.73 18.97 -2.44
C LEU A 65 -13.99 20.03 -3.51
N ALA A 66 -15.24 20.48 -3.60
CA ALA A 66 -15.62 21.62 -4.43
C ALA A 66 -15.66 22.88 -3.56
N PHE A 67 -14.93 23.91 -3.98
CA PHE A 67 -14.99 25.23 -3.36
C PHE A 67 -16.07 26.07 -4.03
N SER A 68 -16.64 27.01 -3.28
CA SER A 68 -17.64 27.98 -3.80
C SER A 68 -17.09 28.85 -4.94
N ASP A 69 -15.77 29.00 -5.04
CA ASP A 69 -15.03 29.69 -6.11
C ASP A 69 -14.82 28.82 -7.38
N GLY A 70 -15.50 27.67 -7.49
CA GLY A 70 -15.40 26.77 -8.65
C GLY A 70 -14.13 25.90 -8.72
N ARG A 71 -13.16 26.12 -7.82
CA ARG A 71 -11.98 25.26 -7.67
C ARG A 71 -12.38 23.87 -7.19
N ARG A 72 -11.72 22.84 -7.74
CA ARG A 72 -11.88 21.44 -7.30
C ARG A 72 -10.55 20.96 -6.76
N LEU A 73 -10.52 20.52 -5.51
CA LEU A 73 -9.36 19.82 -4.94
C LEU A 73 -9.72 18.36 -4.73
N LEU A 74 -8.78 17.48 -5.03
CA LEU A 74 -8.92 16.06 -4.75
C LEU A 74 -8.02 15.74 -3.56
N LEU A 75 -8.62 15.49 -2.41
CA LEU A 75 -7.89 15.08 -1.23
C LEU A 75 -7.68 13.56 -1.32
N VAL A 76 -6.42 13.14 -1.33
CA VAL A 76 -6.04 11.72 -1.43
C VAL A 76 -5.35 11.33 -0.14
N HIS A 77 -6.01 10.50 0.68
CA HIS A 77 -5.46 10.07 1.96
C HIS A 77 -4.33 9.03 1.79
N THR A 78 -4.58 7.99 1.00
CA THR A 78 -3.59 6.96 0.65
C THR A 78 -3.67 6.75 -0.86
N PRO A 79 -2.69 7.17 -1.67
CA PRO A 79 -2.78 6.96 -3.11
C PRO A 79 -2.66 5.48 -3.47
N ARG A 80 -3.30 5.07 -4.57
CA ARG A 80 -3.04 3.75 -5.17
C ARG A 80 -1.58 3.68 -5.62
N SER A 81 -0.83 2.70 -5.10
CA SER A 81 0.59 2.55 -5.44
C SER A 81 0.97 1.10 -5.65
N PHE A 82 1.92 0.88 -6.56
CA PHE A 82 2.55 -0.41 -6.80
C PHE A 82 4.07 -0.25 -6.67
N ARG A 83 4.70 -1.03 -5.80
CA ARG A 83 6.15 -1.03 -5.59
C ARG A 83 6.69 -2.46 -5.69
N GLY A 84 7.55 -2.70 -6.66
CA GLY A 84 8.36 -3.92 -6.72
C GLY A 84 9.76 -3.67 -6.17
N GLY A 85 10.41 -4.71 -5.67
CA GLY A 85 11.81 -4.65 -5.24
C GLY A 85 12.47 -6.02 -5.23
N PHE A 86 13.78 -6.04 -5.50
CA PHE A 86 14.63 -7.22 -5.35
C PHE A 86 15.62 -6.98 -4.22
N SER A 87 15.73 -7.93 -3.30
CA SER A 87 16.75 -7.94 -2.24
C SER A 87 17.78 -9.01 -2.54
N PHE A 88 19.06 -8.65 -2.48
CA PHE A 88 20.17 -9.57 -2.63
C PHE A 88 20.73 -9.90 -1.24
N ILE A 89 20.89 -11.18 -0.95
CA ILE A 89 21.43 -11.68 0.31
C ILE A 89 22.77 -12.34 -0.02
N PHE A 90 23.85 -11.77 0.52
CA PHE A 90 25.24 -12.19 0.37
C PHE A 90 25.78 -12.79 1.66
#